data_AF-A0A7S4HDM4-F1
#
_entry.id   AF-A0A7S4HDM4-F1
#
_cell.length_a   1.000
_cell.length_b   1.000
_cell.length_c   1.000
_cell.angle_alpha   90.00
_cell.angle_beta   90.00
_cell.angle_gamma   90.00
#
_symmetry.space_group_name_H-M   'P 1'
#
loop_
_entity.id
_entity.type
_entity.pdbx_description
1 polymer ?
#
loop_
_entity_poly.entity_id
_entity_poly.type
_entity_poly.pdbx_seq_one_letter_code
_entity_poly.pdbx_strand_id
1 'polypeptide(L)'
;ARPGCRPPLAREGVLRHQRCTCTPPSDARTLVMGKKDFNATLYSKACRAEGSRPTLRVSELSDRYNPNKNFAGIVLWAHDGEFRWSKDKSNTNYSGRFGYVMIKSTDDWSADDFQRAGQGMVHDKMFRTVLNCAYTDGRSAAGGFAIMHGQTKFSSIWLNKQSGSYGALNWQSDDDKNLSAGEEALVAFAIEDWKRRGPTPYGEALHISDALHNKVVGGSSSAGSHTPRSSSAKVCRSDGWPTTLRKAPT
;
A
#
# COMPACT_ATOMS: atom_id res chain seq x y z
N ALA A 1 -12.72 37.90 -68.58
CA ALA A 1 -14.08 38.47 -68.50
C ALA A 1 -15.09 37.43 -69.00
N ARG A 2 -15.90 36.87 -68.08
CA ARG A 2 -17.17 36.14 -68.29
C ARG A 2 -17.68 35.67 -66.89
N PRO A 3 -18.97 35.38 -66.73
CA PRO A 3 -19.87 36.14 -65.86
C PRO A 3 -20.28 35.42 -64.58
N GLY A 4 -20.85 36.20 -63.66
CA GLY A 4 -21.23 35.78 -62.31
C GLY A 4 -22.42 34.81 -62.21
N CYS A 5 -22.42 34.09 -61.10
CA CYS A 5 -23.56 33.35 -60.59
C CYS A 5 -24.01 33.98 -59.25
N ARG A 6 -25.31 34.26 -59.17
CA ARG A 6 -26.03 34.77 -58.00
C ARG A 6 -26.14 33.71 -56.89
N PRO A 7 -26.32 34.11 -55.63
CA PRO A 7 -26.55 33.20 -54.51
C PRO A 7 -28.00 32.72 -54.45
N PRO A 8 -28.27 31.51 -53.94
CA PRO A 8 -29.63 31.07 -53.63
C PRO A 8 -30.09 31.51 -52.23
N LEU A 9 -31.42 31.64 -52.17
CA LEU A 9 -32.29 32.17 -51.13
C LEU A 9 -32.18 31.47 -49.76
N ALA A 10 -32.36 32.28 -48.71
CA ALA A 10 -32.58 31.85 -47.33
C ALA A 10 -33.86 31.01 -47.21
N ARG A 11 -33.78 29.92 -46.44
CA ARG A 11 -34.95 29.16 -45.95
C ARG A 11 -35.05 29.35 -44.44
N GLU A 12 -36.20 29.84 -43.99
CA GLU A 12 -36.60 29.92 -42.60
C GLU A 12 -36.76 28.51 -42.01
N GLY A 13 -35.98 28.23 -40.96
CA GLY A 13 -35.98 26.97 -40.23
C GLY A 13 -36.54 27.16 -38.82
N VAL A 14 -37.67 26.50 -38.59
CA VAL A 14 -38.44 26.32 -37.35
C VAL A 14 -37.57 26.15 -36.08
N LEU A 15 -37.74 27.07 -35.12
CA LEU A 15 -37.23 26.97 -33.74
C LEU A 15 -37.93 25.86 -32.96
N ARG A 16 -37.36 24.65 -32.97
CA ARG A 16 -37.72 23.59 -32.00
C ARG A 16 -36.98 23.85 -30.69
N HIS A 17 -37.76 24.07 -29.63
CA HIS A 17 -37.27 24.15 -28.27
C HIS A 17 -36.68 22.80 -27.84
N GLN A 18 -35.36 22.66 -27.90
CA GLN A 18 -34.64 21.58 -27.23
C GLN A 18 -34.69 21.84 -25.72
N ARG A 19 -35.46 21.03 -25.00
CA ARG A 19 -35.39 20.97 -23.54
C ARG A 19 -34.04 20.39 -23.16
N CYS A 20 -33.18 21.20 -22.55
CA CYS A 20 -31.98 20.76 -21.87
C CYS A 20 -32.39 19.88 -20.68
N THR A 21 -32.30 18.56 -20.84
CA THR A 21 -32.32 17.66 -19.68
C THR A 21 -30.93 17.63 -19.09
N CYS A 22 -30.74 18.38 -18.00
CA CYS A 22 -29.57 18.24 -17.14
C CYS A 22 -29.56 16.82 -16.57
N THR A 23 -28.75 15.95 -17.16
CA THR A 23 -28.41 14.67 -16.54
C THR A 23 -27.60 15.00 -15.28
N PRO A 24 -28.00 14.55 -14.08
CA PRO A 24 -27.12 14.69 -12.92
C PRO A 24 -25.82 13.94 -13.21
N PRO A 25 -24.65 14.45 -12.80
CA PRO A 25 -23.40 13.72 -12.96
C PRO A 25 -23.51 12.42 -12.16
N SER A 26 -23.75 11.32 -12.89
CA SER A 26 -23.60 9.97 -12.36
C SER A 26 -22.11 9.73 -12.11
N ASP A 27 -21.85 9.22 -10.91
CA ASP A 27 -20.60 8.64 -10.46
C ASP A 27 -19.51 9.63 -10.07
N ALA A 28 -19.46 9.89 -8.76
CA ALA A 28 -18.20 10.07 -8.07
C ALA A 28 -17.31 8.85 -8.41
N ARG A 29 -16.52 8.99 -9.48
CA ARG A 29 -15.39 8.10 -9.77
C ARG A 29 -14.55 8.07 -8.51
N THR A 30 -14.63 6.96 -7.78
CA THR A 30 -13.65 6.61 -6.78
C THR A 30 -12.33 6.66 -7.53
N LEU A 31 -11.52 7.69 -7.26
CA LEU A 31 -10.19 7.81 -7.83
C LEU A 31 -9.46 6.54 -7.39
N VAL A 32 -9.33 5.60 -8.33
CA VAL A 32 -8.57 4.38 -8.14
C VAL A 32 -7.12 4.85 -8.09
N MET A 33 -6.48 4.63 -6.95
CA MET A 33 -5.09 5.00 -6.68
C MET A 33 -4.32 3.71 -6.33
N GLY A 34 -3.08 3.55 -6.79
CA GLY A 34 -2.19 2.42 -6.51
C GLY A 34 -2.28 1.23 -7.46
N LYS A 35 -2.32 0.01 -6.92
CA LYS A 35 -2.54 -1.19 -7.75
C LYS A 35 -4.00 -1.24 -8.17
N LYS A 36 -4.23 -1.12 -9.47
CA LYS A 36 -5.56 -1.17 -10.07
C LYS A 36 -6.23 -2.50 -9.74
N ASP A 37 -7.46 -2.41 -9.26
CA ASP A 37 -8.28 -3.56 -8.90
C ASP A 37 -7.56 -4.53 -7.93
N PHE A 38 -6.79 -4.00 -6.96
CA PHE A 38 -5.95 -4.75 -6.03
C PHE A 38 -6.62 -6.01 -5.47
N ASN A 39 -7.91 -5.92 -5.12
CA ASN A 39 -8.65 -7.08 -4.65
C ASN A 39 -8.70 -8.21 -5.70
N ALA A 40 -9.12 -7.90 -6.92
CA ALA A 40 -9.28 -8.89 -7.98
C ALA A 40 -7.93 -9.41 -8.51
N THR A 41 -6.91 -8.55 -8.57
CA THR A 41 -5.63 -8.88 -9.20
C THR A 41 -4.63 -9.55 -8.24
N LEU A 42 -4.65 -9.19 -6.96
CA LEU A 42 -3.69 -9.66 -5.97
C LEU A 42 -4.36 -10.35 -4.77
N TYR A 43 -5.19 -9.64 -4.00
CA TYR A 43 -5.68 -10.15 -2.70
C TYR A 43 -6.54 -11.41 -2.82
N SER A 44 -7.58 -11.40 -3.67
CA SER A 44 -8.45 -12.57 -3.88
C SER A 44 -7.70 -13.74 -4.50
N LYS A 45 -6.68 -13.48 -5.32
CA LYS A 45 -5.82 -14.54 -5.86
C LYS A 45 -4.93 -15.14 -4.78
N ALA A 46 -4.40 -14.34 -3.86
CA ALA A 46 -3.70 -14.82 -2.68
C ALA A 46 -4.62 -15.68 -1.80
N CYS A 47 -5.87 -15.24 -1.56
CA CYS A 47 -6.85 -16.05 -0.83
C CYS A 47 -7.07 -17.42 -1.47
N ARG A 48 -7.23 -17.48 -2.81
CA ARG A 48 -7.42 -18.74 -3.53
C ARG A 48 -6.18 -19.62 -3.47
N ALA A 49 -4.99 -19.04 -3.65
CA ALA A 49 -3.73 -19.77 -3.61
C ALA A 49 -3.44 -20.37 -2.23
N GLU A 50 -3.83 -19.69 -1.15
CA GLU A 50 -3.65 -20.18 0.22
C GLU A 50 -4.81 -21.06 0.73
N GLY A 51 -5.95 -21.11 0.01
CA GLY A 51 -7.16 -21.80 0.44
C GLY A 51 -7.87 -21.14 1.63
N SER A 52 -7.36 -20.00 2.11
CA SER A 52 -7.88 -19.23 3.23
C SER A 52 -7.50 -17.76 3.05
N ARG A 53 -7.94 -16.88 3.96
CA ARG A 53 -7.43 -15.50 3.99
C ARG A 53 -5.91 -15.52 4.16
N PRO A 54 -5.15 -14.69 3.42
CA PRO A 54 -3.73 -14.61 3.62
C PRO A 54 -3.42 -14.02 4.99
N THR A 55 -2.20 -14.22 5.43
CA THR A 55 -1.65 -13.61 6.65
C THR A 55 -0.56 -12.64 6.27
N LEU A 56 -0.43 -11.53 6.99
CA LEU A 56 0.69 -10.60 6.77
C LEU A 56 1.87 -11.00 7.65
N ARG A 57 3.05 -10.44 7.38
CA ARG A 57 4.22 -10.61 8.24
C ARG A 57 5.05 -9.34 8.26
N VAL A 58 5.42 -8.87 9.43
CA VAL A 58 6.44 -7.82 9.57
C VAL A 58 7.80 -8.50 9.71
N SER A 59 8.66 -8.32 8.72
CA SER A 59 9.99 -8.89 8.66
C SER A 59 10.79 -8.57 9.93
N GLU A 60 11.54 -9.56 10.42
CA GLU A 60 12.53 -9.36 11.47
C GLU A 60 13.71 -8.46 11.04
N LEU A 61 13.89 -8.26 9.73
CA LEU A 61 14.85 -7.29 9.21
C LEU A 61 14.43 -5.85 9.49
N SER A 62 13.17 -5.64 9.89
CA SER A 62 12.66 -4.34 10.27
C SER A 62 13.37 -3.82 11.51
N ASP A 63 13.53 -2.50 11.60
CA ASP A 63 14.03 -1.87 12.81
C ASP A 63 12.90 -1.75 13.84
N ARG A 64 13.25 -1.53 15.10
CA ARG A 64 12.25 -1.25 16.15
C ARG A 64 11.69 0.16 15.95
N TYR A 65 10.39 0.31 16.21
CA TYR A 65 9.74 1.61 16.14
C TYR A 65 10.32 2.58 17.17
N ASN A 66 10.58 3.80 16.71
CA ASN A 66 10.94 4.95 17.53
C ASN A 66 10.19 6.16 16.99
N PRO A 67 9.29 6.80 17.76
CA PRO A 67 8.47 7.91 17.26
C PRO A 67 9.28 9.13 16.80
N ASN A 68 10.53 9.26 17.25
CA ASN A 68 11.43 10.36 16.91
C ASN A 68 12.27 10.08 15.65
N LYS A 69 12.14 8.89 15.05
CA LYS A 69 12.90 8.50 13.86
C LYS A 69 12.04 8.53 12.61
N ASN A 70 12.69 8.67 11.46
CA ASN A 70 12.06 8.44 10.16
C ASN A 70 12.29 7.01 9.69
N PHE A 71 11.29 6.46 9.01
CA PHE A 71 11.33 5.14 8.45
C PHE A 71 10.83 5.13 7.01
N ALA A 72 11.32 4.16 6.26
CA ALA A 72 10.74 3.74 5.01
C ALA A 72 10.29 2.29 5.10
N GLY A 73 9.31 1.95 4.28
CA GLY A 73 8.62 0.68 4.31
C GLY A 73 8.41 0.14 2.91
N ILE A 74 8.58 -1.17 2.75
CA ILE A 74 8.11 -1.89 1.58
C ILE A 74 7.14 -2.97 2.00
N VAL A 75 6.20 -3.29 1.13
CA VAL A 75 5.33 -4.47 1.21
C VAL A 75 5.46 -5.28 -0.07
N LEU A 76 5.63 -6.58 0.07
CA LEU A 76 5.68 -7.53 -1.04
C LEU A 76 4.38 -8.33 -1.05
N TRP A 77 3.65 -8.22 -2.16
CA TRP A 77 2.41 -8.94 -2.40
C TRP A 77 2.67 -10.29 -3.06
N ALA A 78 3.55 -10.31 -4.06
CA ALA A 78 3.95 -11.52 -4.79
C ALA A 78 5.34 -11.36 -5.39
N HIS A 79 6.02 -12.48 -5.60
CA HIS A 79 7.32 -12.57 -6.25
C HIS A 79 7.36 -13.78 -7.17
N ASP A 80 7.83 -13.61 -8.41
CA ASP A 80 7.89 -14.66 -9.42
C ASP A 80 6.54 -15.39 -9.62
N GLY A 81 5.45 -14.63 -9.60
CA GLY A 81 4.09 -15.15 -9.76
C GLY A 81 3.54 -15.91 -8.54
N GLU A 82 4.32 -16.02 -7.46
CA GLU A 82 3.94 -16.74 -6.26
C GLU A 82 3.62 -15.80 -5.09
N PHE A 83 2.61 -16.18 -4.30
CA PHE A 83 2.24 -15.49 -3.06
C PHE A 83 3.02 -16.00 -1.83
N ARG A 84 3.84 -17.04 -2.00
CA ARG A 84 4.77 -17.56 -1.00
C ARG A 84 6.05 -17.91 -1.71
N TRP A 85 7.19 -17.48 -1.18
CA TRP A 85 8.49 -17.79 -1.75
C TRP A 85 9.42 -18.35 -0.67
N SER A 86 10.26 -19.30 -1.07
CA SER A 86 11.18 -20.00 -0.17
C SER A 86 12.54 -19.29 -0.08
N LYS A 87 13.35 -19.76 0.87
CA LYS A 87 14.73 -19.32 1.09
C LYS A 87 15.60 -19.50 -0.15
N ASP A 88 15.40 -20.56 -0.93
CA ASP A 88 16.20 -20.80 -2.14
C ASP A 88 15.97 -19.73 -3.23
N LYS A 89 14.85 -18.99 -3.11
CA LYS A 89 14.50 -17.86 -3.97
C LYS A 89 14.87 -16.50 -3.33
N SER A 90 15.44 -16.47 -2.13
CA SER A 90 15.90 -15.24 -1.47
C SER A 90 17.29 -15.42 -0.85
N ASN A 91 18.26 -14.60 -1.24
CA ASN A 91 19.63 -14.75 -0.69
C ASN A 91 19.77 -14.24 0.76
N THR A 92 18.67 -13.87 1.39
CA THR A 92 18.63 -13.56 2.81
C THR A 92 18.28 -14.76 3.69
N ASN A 93 18.10 -15.95 3.09
CA ASN A 93 17.59 -17.13 3.78
C ASN A 93 16.19 -16.89 4.40
N TYR A 94 15.40 -15.96 3.84
CA TYR A 94 14.03 -15.68 4.28
C TYR A 94 12.99 -16.24 3.32
N SER A 95 12.11 -17.08 3.82
CA SER A 95 10.83 -17.30 3.15
C SER A 95 9.92 -16.10 3.37
N GLY A 96 9.25 -15.63 2.33
CA GLY A 96 8.22 -14.61 2.43
C GLY A 96 6.85 -15.12 1.99
N ARG A 97 5.87 -14.24 2.13
CA ARG A 97 4.47 -14.49 1.77
C ARG A 97 3.77 -13.20 1.39
N PHE A 98 2.55 -13.30 0.89
CA PHE A 98 1.68 -12.17 0.64
C PHE A 98 1.64 -11.23 1.85
N GLY A 99 1.89 -9.94 1.62
CA GLY A 99 1.90 -8.97 2.70
C GLY A 99 3.12 -9.08 3.62
N TYR A 100 4.27 -9.46 3.06
CA TYR A 100 5.56 -9.35 3.73
C TYR A 100 5.96 -7.87 3.78
N VAL A 101 6.03 -7.30 4.98
CA VAL A 101 6.33 -5.90 5.23
C VAL A 101 7.73 -5.79 5.84
N MET A 102 8.58 -4.92 5.32
CA MET A 102 9.85 -4.56 5.95
C MET A 102 9.89 -3.06 6.20
N ILE A 103 10.27 -2.64 7.41
CA ILE A 103 10.32 -1.23 7.82
C ILE A 103 11.71 -0.90 8.37
N LYS A 104 12.45 0.00 7.73
CA LYS A 104 13.80 0.38 8.13
C LYS A 104 13.85 1.84 8.52
N SER A 105 14.59 2.15 9.59
CA SER A 105 14.92 3.53 9.89
C SER A 105 15.84 4.07 8.82
N THR A 106 15.58 5.29 8.37
CA THR A 106 16.38 5.98 7.35
C THR A 106 17.35 7.00 7.93
N ASP A 107 17.29 7.26 9.24
CA ASP A 107 18.10 8.31 9.87
C ASP A 107 19.59 7.94 9.95
N ASP A 108 19.89 6.65 10.07
CA ASP A 108 21.24 6.13 10.18
C ASP A 108 21.86 5.75 8.80
N TRP A 109 21.20 6.12 7.69
CA TRP A 109 21.67 5.80 6.35
C TRP A 109 22.72 6.82 5.90
N SER A 110 23.83 6.32 5.35
CA SER A 110 24.92 7.16 4.84
C SER A 110 24.53 7.85 3.54
N ALA A 111 25.22 8.94 3.19
CA ALA A 111 25.03 9.61 1.90
C ALA A 111 25.24 8.65 0.70
N ASP A 112 26.17 7.70 0.83
CA ASP A 112 26.43 6.65 -0.16
C ASP A 112 25.22 5.72 -0.34
N ASP A 113 24.45 5.47 0.72
CA ASP A 113 23.23 4.67 0.66
C ASP A 113 22.14 5.34 -0.18
N PHE A 114 22.15 6.67 -0.25
CA PHE A 114 21.28 7.44 -1.12
C PHE A 114 21.85 7.52 -2.55
N GLN A 115 23.17 7.69 -2.72
CA GLN A 115 23.78 7.84 -4.06
C GLN A 115 23.81 6.54 -4.89
N ARG A 116 23.99 5.37 -4.29
CA ARG A 116 24.10 4.09 -5.02
C ARG A 116 22.77 3.50 -5.46
N ALA A 117 21.66 4.07 -4.99
CA ALA A 117 20.32 3.62 -5.32
C ALA A 117 19.69 4.59 -6.35
N GLY A 118 18.99 4.10 -7.38
CA GLY A 118 18.48 4.93 -8.49
C GLY A 118 17.30 5.85 -8.13
N GLN A 119 16.45 6.24 -9.10
CA GLN A 119 15.22 7.04 -8.88
C GLN A 119 14.13 6.26 -8.10
N GLY A 120 14.38 6.00 -6.83
CA GLY A 120 13.63 5.07 -5.97
C GLY A 120 14.43 4.63 -4.75
N MET A 121 15.43 5.45 -4.38
CA MET A 121 16.65 5.11 -3.64
C MET A 121 16.42 4.19 -2.45
N VAL A 122 15.47 4.58 -1.59
CA VAL A 122 15.24 3.89 -0.33
C VAL A 122 14.55 2.55 -0.53
N HIS A 123 13.53 2.51 -1.38
CA HIS A 123 12.75 1.30 -1.60
C HIS A 123 13.50 0.26 -2.46
N ASP A 124 14.31 0.68 -3.43
CA ASP A 124 15.14 -0.26 -4.20
C ASP A 124 16.18 -0.95 -3.31
N LYS A 125 16.88 -0.19 -2.45
CA LYS A 125 17.79 -0.78 -1.47
C LYS A 125 17.06 -1.77 -0.56
N MET A 126 15.91 -1.40 -0.02
CA MET A 126 15.09 -2.29 0.81
C MET A 126 14.65 -3.55 0.05
N PHE A 127 14.22 -3.40 -1.19
CA PHE A 127 13.80 -4.51 -2.05
C PHE A 127 14.95 -5.48 -2.31
N ARG A 128 16.13 -4.96 -2.69
CA ARG A 128 17.37 -5.74 -2.83
C ARG A 128 17.75 -6.42 -1.53
N THR A 129 17.61 -5.75 -0.39
CA THR A 129 17.85 -6.37 0.90
C THR A 129 16.96 -7.58 1.10
N VAL A 130 15.71 -7.60 0.66
CA VAL A 130 14.82 -8.77 0.87
C VAL A 130 15.07 -9.87 -0.15
N LEU A 131 15.13 -9.53 -1.44
CA LEU A 131 15.09 -10.50 -2.54
C LEU A 131 16.46 -10.72 -3.22
N ASN A 132 17.47 -9.91 -2.87
CA ASN A 132 18.80 -9.90 -3.47
C ASN A 132 18.80 -9.83 -5.00
N CYS A 133 17.82 -9.13 -5.54
CA CYS A 133 17.77 -8.75 -6.94
C CYS A 133 17.34 -7.29 -7.01
N ALA A 134 17.76 -6.60 -8.07
CA ALA A 134 17.20 -5.30 -8.38
C ALA A 134 15.69 -5.44 -8.59
N TYR A 135 14.93 -4.39 -8.29
CA TYR A 135 13.55 -4.35 -8.74
C TYR A 135 13.54 -4.35 -10.27
N THR A 136 13.27 -5.52 -10.86
CA THR A 136 13.13 -5.67 -12.31
C THR A 136 11.66 -5.57 -12.68
N ASP A 137 11.37 -4.82 -13.74
CA ASP A 137 10.02 -4.61 -14.24
C ASP A 137 9.31 -5.96 -14.45
N GLY A 138 8.24 -6.17 -13.68
CA GLY A 138 7.30 -7.27 -13.92
C GLY A 138 7.45 -8.54 -13.09
N ARG A 139 8.53 -8.75 -12.32
CA ARG A 139 8.69 -9.98 -11.51
C ARG A 139 7.99 -9.94 -10.16
N SER A 140 7.84 -8.75 -9.58
CA SER A 140 7.34 -8.60 -8.20
C SER A 140 6.26 -7.54 -8.07
N ALA A 141 5.15 -7.93 -7.45
CA ALA A 141 4.11 -7.01 -7.03
C ALA A 141 4.48 -6.47 -5.65
N ALA A 142 4.82 -5.18 -5.60
CA ALA A 142 5.28 -4.52 -4.38
C ALA A 142 4.64 -3.13 -4.23
N GLY A 143 4.62 -2.66 -2.99
CA GLY A 143 4.24 -1.30 -2.61
C GLY A 143 5.26 -0.69 -1.67
N GLY A 144 5.33 0.64 -1.63
CA GLY A 144 6.22 1.41 -0.78
C GLY A 144 5.49 2.48 0.01
N PHE A 145 6.01 2.79 1.20
CA PHE A 145 5.47 3.79 2.11
C PHE A 145 6.58 4.41 2.96
N ALA A 146 6.30 5.56 3.57
CA ALA A 146 7.19 6.23 4.50
C ALA A 146 6.47 6.53 5.82
N ILE A 147 7.23 6.60 6.91
CA ILE A 147 6.76 7.04 8.23
C ILE A 147 7.69 8.16 8.67
N MET A 148 7.17 9.39 8.72
CA MET A 148 7.93 10.58 9.08
C MET A 148 7.29 11.24 10.28
N HIS A 149 8.06 11.45 11.35
CA HIS A 149 7.56 12.04 12.59
C HIS A 149 6.26 11.37 13.10
N GLY A 150 6.23 10.03 13.06
CA GLY A 150 5.07 9.22 13.47
C GLY A 150 3.89 9.20 12.48
N GLN A 151 3.92 10.00 11.41
CA GLN A 151 2.87 10.03 10.39
C GLN A 151 3.22 9.13 9.20
N THR A 152 2.29 8.26 8.83
CA THR A 152 2.44 7.36 7.68
C THR A 152 1.99 8.04 6.39
N LYS A 153 2.81 7.92 5.34
CA LYS A 153 2.49 8.31 3.97
C LYS A 153 2.61 7.09 3.06
N PHE A 154 1.50 6.66 2.46
CA PHE A 154 1.44 5.48 1.61
C PHE A 154 1.83 5.77 0.16
N SER A 155 2.96 6.44 -0.07
CA SER A 155 3.36 6.90 -1.40
C SER A 155 4.74 6.41 -1.83
N SER A 156 4.84 5.88 -3.04
CA SER A 156 6.08 5.58 -3.75
C SER A 156 5.90 5.66 -5.26
N ILE A 157 6.58 6.60 -5.91
CA ILE A 157 6.67 6.64 -7.38
C ILE A 157 7.33 5.35 -7.90
N TRP A 158 8.38 4.88 -7.23
CA TRP A 158 9.17 3.73 -7.67
C TRP A 158 8.41 2.41 -7.62
N LEU A 159 7.65 2.12 -6.55
CA LEU A 159 6.98 0.83 -6.38
C LEU A 159 5.50 0.87 -6.74
N ASN A 160 4.78 1.93 -6.36
CA ASN A 160 3.31 1.91 -6.43
C ASN A 160 2.83 2.08 -7.88
N LYS A 161 3.57 2.85 -8.69
CA LYS A 161 3.30 3.06 -10.12
C LYS A 161 3.59 1.85 -11.03
N GLN A 162 4.13 0.77 -10.48
CA GLN A 162 4.62 -0.35 -11.29
C GLN A 162 3.52 -1.34 -11.65
N SER A 163 3.44 -1.66 -12.94
CA SER A 163 2.66 -2.79 -13.45
C SER A 163 3.55 -4.01 -13.65
N GLY A 164 2.97 -5.20 -13.77
CA GLY A 164 3.77 -6.39 -14.01
C GLY A 164 2.96 -7.63 -14.36
N SER A 165 3.69 -8.59 -14.92
CA SER A 165 3.18 -9.86 -15.38
C SER A 165 4.27 -10.90 -15.20
N TYR A 166 3.97 -11.95 -14.44
CA TYR A 166 4.85 -13.09 -14.29
C TYR A 166 4.05 -14.37 -14.10
N GLY A 167 4.30 -15.36 -14.95
CA GLY A 167 3.50 -16.58 -15.00
C GLY A 167 2.01 -16.27 -15.23
N ALA A 168 1.14 -16.81 -14.38
CA ALA A 168 -0.30 -16.55 -14.42
C ALA A 168 -0.73 -15.29 -13.64
N LEU A 169 0.20 -14.60 -12.98
CA LEU A 169 -0.09 -13.43 -12.18
C LEU A 169 0.14 -12.16 -12.99
N ASN A 170 -0.88 -11.33 -13.07
CA ASN A 170 -0.86 -10.03 -13.74
C ASN A 170 -1.46 -8.99 -12.79
N TRP A 171 -0.79 -7.84 -12.66
CA TRP A 171 -1.28 -6.68 -11.93
C TRP A 171 -0.96 -5.42 -12.72
N GLN A 172 -1.82 -4.42 -12.57
CA GLN A 172 -1.64 -3.11 -13.18
C GLN A 172 -1.54 -2.07 -12.09
N SER A 173 -0.77 -1.03 -12.33
CA SER A 173 -0.90 0.22 -11.62
C SER A 173 -1.89 1.11 -12.37
N ASP A 174 -2.57 1.99 -11.64
CA ASP A 174 -3.32 3.11 -12.19
C ASP A 174 -2.47 4.37 -12.41
N ASP A 175 -1.14 4.23 -12.37
CA ASP A 175 -0.15 5.31 -12.48
C ASP A 175 -0.14 6.28 -11.27
N ASP A 176 -0.85 5.96 -10.19
CA ASP A 176 -0.77 6.71 -8.94
C ASP A 176 0.44 6.27 -8.10
N LYS A 177 1.10 7.26 -7.49
CA LYS A 177 2.17 7.02 -6.53
C LYS A 177 1.64 6.52 -5.19
N ASN A 178 0.38 6.67 -4.88
CA ASN A 178 -0.21 6.24 -3.61
C ASN A 178 -0.56 4.74 -3.67
N LEU A 179 -0.76 4.10 -2.52
CA LEU A 179 -1.32 2.75 -2.47
C LEU A 179 -2.84 2.80 -2.64
N SER A 180 -3.44 1.69 -3.08
CA SER A 180 -4.89 1.57 -3.11
C SER A 180 -5.48 1.45 -1.72
N ALA A 181 -6.76 1.79 -1.55
CA ALA A 181 -7.42 1.75 -0.25
C ALA A 181 -7.32 0.36 0.44
N GLY A 182 -7.34 -0.73 -0.36
CA GLY A 182 -7.13 -2.09 0.14
C GLY A 182 -5.69 -2.34 0.59
N GLU A 183 -4.70 -1.86 -0.17
CA GLU A 183 -3.29 -1.91 0.20
C GLU A 183 -3.01 -1.09 1.46
N GLU A 184 -3.47 0.16 1.51
CA GLU A 184 -3.32 1.04 2.68
C GLU A 184 -3.90 0.40 3.94
N ALA A 185 -5.08 -0.22 3.85
CA ALA A 185 -5.71 -0.85 4.99
C ALA A 185 -4.87 -2.01 5.56
N LEU A 186 -4.27 -2.84 4.69
CA LEU A 186 -3.40 -3.93 5.10
C LEU A 186 -2.06 -3.42 5.66
N VAL A 187 -1.45 -2.44 4.99
CA VAL A 187 -0.17 -1.86 5.42
C VAL A 187 -0.33 -1.11 6.73
N ALA A 188 -1.40 -0.33 6.91
CA ALA A 188 -1.71 0.34 8.17
C ALA A 188 -1.86 -0.67 9.32
N PHE A 189 -2.58 -1.77 9.09
CA PHE A 189 -2.71 -2.84 10.08
C PHE A 189 -1.35 -3.43 10.47
N ALA A 190 -0.47 -3.70 9.50
CA ALA A 190 0.87 -4.20 9.77
C ALA A 190 1.76 -3.17 10.51
N ILE A 191 1.66 -1.87 10.16
CA ILE A 191 2.40 -0.79 10.82
C ILE A 191 1.98 -0.66 12.29
N GLU A 192 0.68 -0.68 12.58
CA GLU A 192 0.19 -0.56 13.96
C GLU A 192 0.63 -1.76 14.81
N ASP A 193 0.62 -2.96 14.24
CA ASP A 193 1.17 -4.12 14.92
C ASP A 193 2.68 -4.01 15.17
N TRP A 194 3.44 -3.57 14.17
CA TRP A 194 4.87 -3.32 14.27
C TRP A 194 5.21 -2.25 15.32
N LYS A 195 4.46 -1.15 15.39
CA LYS A 195 4.66 -0.11 16.42
C LYS A 195 4.49 -0.67 17.83
N ARG A 196 3.53 -1.59 17.99
CA ARG A 196 3.18 -2.20 19.29
C ARG A 196 4.16 -3.28 19.72
N ARG A 197 4.58 -4.16 18.81
CA ARG A 197 5.34 -5.38 19.13
C ARG A 197 6.77 -5.37 18.61
N GLY A 198 7.08 -4.49 17.67
CA GLY A 198 8.32 -4.49 16.92
C GLY A 198 8.29 -5.49 15.75
N PRO A 199 9.47 -5.82 15.20
CA PRO A 199 9.62 -6.85 14.18
C PRO A 199 9.14 -8.22 14.70
N THR A 200 8.47 -9.03 13.88
CA THR A 200 8.01 -10.35 14.34
C THR A 200 9.15 -11.38 14.27
N PRO A 201 9.39 -12.16 15.35
CA PRO A 201 10.31 -13.29 15.30
C PRO A 201 9.89 -14.30 14.21
N TYR A 202 10.85 -15.10 13.71
CA TYR A 202 10.59 -16.12 12.70
C TYR A 202 9.30 -16.91 12.92
N GLY A 203 8.40 -16.84 11.93
CA GLY A 203 7.21 -17.68 11.85
C GLY A 203 5.90 -17.05 12.34
N GLU A 204 5.95 -15.95 13.09
CA GLU A 204 4.71 -15.32 13.57
C GLU A 204 4.04 -14.49 12.47
N ALA A 205 2.79 -14.84 12.18
CA ALA A 205 1.98 -14.24 11.13
C ALA A 205 0.84 -13.38 11.71
N LEU A 206 0.52 -12.28 11.04
CA LEU A 206 -0.59 -11.40 11.41
C LEU A 206 -1.86 -11.89 10.74
N HIS A 207 -2.83 -12.27 11.55
CA HIS A 207 -4.14 -12.69 11.07
C HIS A 207 -4.99 -11.47 10.69
N ILE A 208 -5.50 -11.48 9.47
CA ILE A 208 -6.42 -10.45 8.97
C ILE A 208 -7.81 -10.72 9.56
N SER A 209 -8.35 -9.76 10.32
CA SER A 209 -9.70 -9.85 10.89
C SER A 209 -10.79 -9.84 9.82
N ASP A 210 -11.99 -10.32 10.15
CA ASP A 210 -13.16 -10.26 9.26
C ASP A 210 -13.45 -8.84 8.78
N ALA A 211 -13.39 -7.87 9.69
CA ALA A 211 -13.64 -6.47 9.36
C ALA A 211 -12.62 -5.92 8.35
N LEU A 212 -11.33 -6.22 8.54
CA LEU A 212 -10.29 -5.80 7.61
C LEU A 212 -10.41 -6.52 6.27
N HIS A 213 -10.71 -7.83 6.29
CA HIS A 213 -10.97 -8.60 5.08
C HIS A 213 -12.11 -8.00 4.27
N ASN A 214 -13.27 -7.74 4.90
CA ASN A 214 -14.44 -7.15 4.27
C ASN A 214 -14.13 -5.78 3.66
N LYS A 215 -13.34 -4.96 4.36
CA LYS A 215 -12.86 -3.68 3.84
C LYS A 215 -12.01 -3.85 2.58
N VAL A 216 -11.08 -4.81 2.55
CA VAL A 216 -10.18 -5.03 1.40
C VAL A 216 -10.92 -5.59 0.19
N VAL A 217 -11.91 -6.47 0.40
CA VAL A 217 -12.67 -7.06 -0.72
C VAL A 217 -13.71 -6.10 -1.32
N GLY A 218 -13.81 -4.87 -0.82
CA GLY A 218 -14.82 -3.91 -1.25
C GLY A 218 -16.21 -4.23 -0.71
N GLY A 219 -16.30 -5.04 0.35
CA GLY A 219 -17.52 -5.19 1.11
C GLY A 219 -17.85 -3.83 1.71
N SER A 220 -18.89 -3.18 1.16
CA SER A 220 -19.52 -2.03 1.78
C SER A 220 -19.76 -2.39 3.23
N SER A 221 -18.91 -1.88 4.11
CA SER A 221 -19.20 -1.87 5.53
C SER A 221 -20.42 -0.98 5.61
N SER A 222 -21.61 -1.58 5.60
CA SER A 222 -22.86 -0.89 5.89
C SER A 222 -22.58 -0.14 7.18
N ALA A 223 -22.41 1.18 7.05
CA ALA A 223 -21.94 2.04 8.10
C ALA A 223 -23.00 2.04 9.20
N GLY A 224 -22.91 1.07 10.10
CA GLY A 224 -23.44 1.20 11.44
C GLY A 224 -22.67 2.32 12.09
N SER A 225 -23.17 3.55 11.92
CA SER A 225 -22.77 4.74 12.62
C SER A 225 -22.86 4.46 14.13
N HIS A 226 -21.79 3.96 14.70
CA HIS A 226 -21.48 4.04 16.12
C HIS A 226 -20.20 4.83 16.23
N THR A 227 -20.32 6.15 16.10
CA THR A 227 -19.35 7.06 16.69
C THR A 227 -19.40 6.85 18.20
N PRO A 228 -18.30 6.43 18.85
CA PRO A 228 -18.21 6.52 20.29
C PRO A 228 -18.27 8.01 20.62
N ARG A 229 -19.32 8.39 21.34
CA ARG A 229 -19.48 9.72 21.90
C ARG A 229 -18.27 9.99 22.79
N SER A 230 -17.44 10.94 22.38
CA SER A 230 -16.31 11.47 23.15
C SER A 230 -16.80 11.90 24.54
N SER A 231 -16.60 11.05 25.54
CA SER A 231 -16.57 11.49 26.93
C SER A 231 -15.20 12.11 27.18
N SER A 232 -15.19 13.41 27.45
CA SER A 232 -14.02 14.14 27.90
C SER A 232 -13.46 13.50 29.17
N ALA A 233 -12.44 12.66 29.02
CA ALA A 233 -11.69 12.13 30.14
C ALA A 233 -10.78 13.25 30.67
N LYS A 234 -11.06 13.69 31.90
CA LYS A 234 -10.16 14.47 32.74
C LYS A 234 -8.78 13.80 32.76
N VAL A 235 -7.76 14.58 32.45
CA VAL A 235 -6.35 14.24 32.70
C VAL A 235 -6.17 14.10 34.21
N CYS A 236 -6.16 12.86 34.70
CA CYS A 236 -5.57 12.55 36.00
C CYS A 236 -4.06 12.40 35.78
N ARG A 237 -3.28 13.28 36.43
CA ARG A 237 -1.83 13.06 36.60
C ARG A 237 -1.67 11.81 37.45
N SER A 238 -0.94 10.81 36.95
CA SER A 238 -0.44 9.71 37.75
C SER A 238 1.07 9.86 37.90
N ASP A 239 1.48 10.08 39.14
CA ASP A 239 2.84 10.05 39.64
C ASP A 239 3.51 8.69 39.41
N GLY A 240 4.84 8.73 39.28
CA GLY A 240 5.74 7.68 39.77
C GLY A 240 5.81 6.38 38.98
N TRP A 241 6.84 6.26 38.13
CA TRP A 241 7.38 4.96 37.71
C TRP A 241 8.21 4.35 38.87
N PRO A 242 8.00 3.08 39.26
CA PRO A 242 8.95 2.39 40.12
C PRO A 242 10.08 1.78 39.28
N THR A 243 11.27 2.37 39.39
CA THR A 243 12.52 1.79 38.91
C THR A 243 12.90 0.60 39.80
N THR A 244 12.73 -0.64 39.33
CA THR A 244 13.36 -1.80 39.96
C THR A 244 14.60 -2.19 39.18
N LEU A 245 15.75 -1.74 39.69
CA LEU A 245 17.06 -2.26 39.33
C LEU A 245 17.15 -3.74 39.77
N ARG A 246 17.30 -4.66 38.81
CA ARG A 246 17.82 -6.00 39.07
C ARG A 246 19.35 -5.95 39.03
N LYS A 247 19.99 -6.30 40.15
CA LYS A 247 21.43 -6.61 40.20
C LYS A 247 21.68 -7.95 39.49
N ALA A 248 22.75 -8.00 38.70
CA ALA A 248 23.29 -9.24 38.15
C ALA A 248 23.99 -10.05 39.26
N PRO A 249 23.96 -11.40 39.21
CA PRO A 249 24.74 -12.23 40.11
C PRO A 249 26.21 -12.29 39.64
N THR A 250 27.10 -12.20 40.62
CA THR A 250 28.54 -12.54 40.55
C THR A 250 28.75 -14.05 40.46
#